data_AF-A0A3R7VU15-F1
#
_entry.id   AF-A0A3R7VU15-F1
#
_cell.length_a   1.000
_cell.length_b   1.000
_cell.length_c   1.000
_cell.angle_alpha   90.00
_cell.angle_beta   90.00
_cell.angle_gamma   90.00
#
_symmetry.space_group_name_H-M   'P 1'
#
loop_
_entity.id
_entity.type
_entity.pdbx_description
1 polymer ?
#
loop_
_entity_poly.entity_id
_entity_poly.type
_entity_poly.pdbx_seq_one_letter_code
_entity_poly.pdbx_strand_id
1 'polypeptide(L)' 'MKIAIIQFGGSNCDMDVLHIFKDILNVNAELVWYKNKDLSGYDGVVLPGGFSYGDYLRSG' A
#
# COMPACT_ATOMS: atom_id res chain seq x y z
N MET A 1 13.16 4.04 -8.96
CA MET A 1 12.56 3.32 -7.83
C MET A 1 11.05 3.46 -7.92
N LYS A 2 10.36 2.34 -8.09
CA LYS A 2 8.89 2.24 -8.18
C LYS A 2 8.36 1.37 -7.05
N ILE A 3 7.51 1.94 -6.20
CA ILE A 3 6.99 1.29 -4.99
C ILE A 3 5.52 0.90 -5.17
N ALA A 4 5.18 -0.35 -4.87
CA ALA A 4 3.80 -0.80 -4.77
C ALA A 4 3.28 -0.59 -3.33
N ILE A 5 2.18 0.12 -3.18
CA ILE A 5 1.48 0.27 -1.91
C ILE A 5 0.23 -0.62 -1.97
N ILE A 6 0.22 -1.70 -1.21
CA ILE A 6 -0.85 -2.70 -1.31
C ILE A 6 -2.11 -2.21 -0.59
N GLN A 7 -3.21 -2.09 -1.32
CA GLN A 7 -4.50 -1.75 -0.75
C GLN A 7 -5.34 -3.01 -0.49
N PHE A 8 -5.77 -3.18 0.75
CA PHE A 8 -6.78 -4.14 1.15
C PHE A 8 -8.13 -3.45 1.38
N GLY A 9 -9.22 -4.22 1.37
CA GLY A 9 -10.52 -3.70 1.78
C GLY A 9 -10.46 -3.25 3.24
N GLY A 10 -10.75 -1.98 3.53
CA GLY A 10 -10.70 -1.42 4.88
C GLY A 10 -9.31 -0.95 5.35
N SER A 11 -8.27 -1.05 4.51
CA SER A 11 -7.02 -0.28 4.73
C SER A 11 -7.35 1.22 4.83
N ASN A 12 -6.60 1.97 5.64
CA ASN A 12 -6.86 3.39 5.86
C ASN A 12 -5.63 4.30 5.79
N CYS A 13 -4.41 3.77 5.93
CA CYS A 13 -3.17 4.54 5.79
C CYS A 13 -2.52 4.44 4.40
N ASP A 14 -3.17 3.82 3.43
CA ASP A 14 -2.66 3.65 2.06
C ASP A 14 -2.43 5.00 1.35
N MET A 15 -3.31 5.98 1.57
CA MET A 15 -3.14 7.34 1.05
C MET A 15 -2.03 8.12 1.75
N ASP A 16 -1.82 7.91 3.05
CA ASP A 16 -0.74 8.56 3.81
C ASP A 16 0.62 8.10 3.29
N VAL A 17 0.75 6.78 3.06
CA VAL A 17 1.95 6.20 2.45
C VAL A 17 2.17 6.76 1.04
N LEU A 18 1.10 6.86 0.23
CA LEU A 18 1.19 7.41 -1.12
C LEU A 18 1.68 8.86 -1.11
N HIS A 19 1.16 9.68 -0.20
CA HIS A 19 1.56 11.08 -0.02
C HIS A 19 3.04 11.20 0.35
N ILE A 20 3.51 10.39 1.31
CA ILE A 20 4.93 10.39 1.71
C ILE A 20 5.83 10.06 0.52
N PHE A 21 5.54 8.99 -0.22
CA PHE A 21 6.38 8.61 -1.36
C PHE A 21 6.31 9.63 -2.50
N LYS A 22 5.11 10.05 -2.92
CA LYS A 22 4.96 10.94 -4.08
C LYS A 22 5.35 12.38 -3.79
N ASP A 23 4.80 12.95 -2.73
CA ASP A 23 4.80 14.41 -2.54
C ASP A 23 5.95 14.88 -1.64
N ILE A 24 6.42 14.03 -0.72
CA ILE A 24 7.50 14.36 0.22
C ILE A 24 8.85 13.84 -0.28
N LEU A 25 8.90 12.57 -0.67
CA LEU A 25 10.14 11.89 -1.07
C LEU A 25 10.42 11.94 -2.57
N ASN A 26 9.46 12.38 -3.40
CA ASN A 26 9.55 12.37 -4.87
C ASN A 26 9.92 11.00 -5.46
N VAL A 27 9.40 9.93 -4.88
CA VAL A 27 9.56 8.54 -5.33
C VAL A 27 8.29 8.10 -6.04
N ASN A 28 8.45 7.39 -7.17
CA ASN A 28 7.31 6.84 -7.89
C ASN A 28 6.66 5.74 -7.04
N ALA A 29 5.38 5.92 -6.71
CA ALA A 29 4.58 4.93 -5.98
C ALA A 29 3.16 4.87 -6.55
N GLU A 30 2.51 3.72 -6.43
CA GLU A 30 1.10 3.56 -6.80
C GLU A 30 0.37 2.59 -5.87
N LEU A 31 -0.94 2.81 -5.76
CA LEU A 31 -1.82 1.89 -5.05
C LEU A 31 -2.05 0.66 -5.91
N VAL A 32 -1.84 -0.52 -5.32
CA VAL A 32 -2.02 -1.80 -5.98
C VAL A 32 -3.04 -2.61 -5.21
N TRP A 33 -4.12 -3.01 -5.88
CA TRP A 33 -5.12 -3.88 -5.26
C TRP A 33 -4.51 -5.22 -4.86
N TYR A 34 -4.78 -5.70 -3.64
CA TYR A 34 -4.15 -6.92 -3.09
C TYR A 34 -4.33 -8.20 -3.93
N LYS A 35 -5.34 -8.24 -4.82
CA LYS A 35 -5.56 -9.39 -5.72
C LYS A 35 -4.69 -9.35 -6.98
N ASN A 36 -3.95 -8.28 -7.22
CA ASN A 36 -3.02 -8.23 -8.34
C ASN A 36 -1.85 -9.18 -8.07
N LYS A 37 -1.58 -10.09 -9.00
CA LYS A 37 -0.59 -11.17 -8.84
C LYS A 37 0.76 -10.82 -9.46
N ASP A 38 0.83 -9.77 -10.25
CA ASP A 38 2.07 -9.35 -10.90
C ASP A 38 2.60 -8.07 -10.22
N LEU A 39 3.76 -8.23 -9.57
CA LEU A 39 4.52 -7.14 -8.95
C LEU A 39 5.91 -6.99 -9.58
N SER A 40 6.17 -7.64 -10.73
CA SER A 40 7.50 -7.66 -11.36
C SER A 40 8.02 -6.27 -11.77
N GLY A 41 7.13 -5.29 -11.93
CA GLY A 41 7.47 -3.90 -12.27
C GLY A 41 7.85 -3.00 -11.09
N TYR A 42 7.90 -3.50 -9.86
CA TYR A 42 8.20 -2.71 -8.66
C TYR A 42 9.53 -3.07 -8.05
N ASP A 43 10.24 -2.06 -7.55
CA ASP A 43 11.50 -2.20 -6.84
C ASP A 43 11.29 -2.45 -5.33
N GLY A 44 10.07 -2.24 -4.83
CA GLY A 44 9.72 -2.44 -3.43
C GLY A 44 8.21 -2.47 -3.19
N VAL A 45 7.82 -3.05 -2.06
CA VAL A 45 6.43 -3.23 -1.65
C VAL A 45 6.24 -2.69 -0.24
N VAL A 46 5.14 -1.97 -0.03
CA VAL A 46 4.71 -1.47 1.27
C VAL A 46 3.33 -2.03 1.58
N LEU A 47 3.22 -2.64 2.75
CA LEU A 47 1.94 -3.01 3.36
C LEU A 47 1.55 -1.88 4.32
N PRO A 48 0.61 -0.99 3.94
CA PRO A 48 0.19 0.09 4.80
C PRO A 48 -0.54 -0.47 6.02
N GLY A 49 -0.42 0.23 7.14
CA GLY A 49 -1.19 -0.07 8.34
C GLY A 49 -2.68 0.24 8.16
N GLY A 50 -3.44 -0.08 9.20
CA GLY A 50 -4.84 0.30 9.28
C GLY A 50 -5.71 -0.78 9.90
N PHE A 51 -6.95 -0.89 9.39
CA PHE A 51 -7.98 -1.77 9.93
C PHE A 51 -8.55 -2.67 8.83
N SER A 52 -7.65 -3.37 8.13
CA SER A 52 -8.01 -4.17 6.96
C SER A 52 -9.05 -5.24 7.36
N TYR A 53 -10.15 -5.31 6.60
CA TYR A 53 -11.32 -6.13 6.90
C TYR A 53 -11.90 -5.93 8.30
N GLY A 54 -11.70 -4.77 8.91
CA GLY A 54 -12.21 -4.48 10.25
C GLY A 54 -11.57 -5.33 11.34
N ASP A 55 -10.35 -5.81 11.13
CA ASP A 55 -9.63 -6.71 12.06
C ASP A 55 -10.42 -7.98 12.42
N TYR A 56 -11.27 -8.44 11.50
CA TYR A 56 -12.29 -9.46 11.74
C TYR A 56 -11.78 -10.77 12.37
N LEU A 57 -10.64 -11.28 11.89
CA LEU A 57 -10.04 -12.51 12.44
C LEU A 57 -9.11 -12.25 13.63
N ARG A 58 -8.36 -11.15 13.57
CA ARG A 58 -7.38 -10.75 14.56
C ARG A 58 -7.08 -9.27 14.35
N SER A 59 -6.96 -8.52 15.45
CA SER A 59 -6.42 -7.17 15.41
C SER A 59 -4.90 -7.13 15.29
N GLY A 60 -4.40 -6.16 14.52
CA GLY A 60 -2.97 -5.93 14.34
C GLY A 60 -2.57 -5.51 12.94
#